data_AF-A0A5M8FNT2-F1
#
_entry.id   AF-A0A5M8FNT2-F1
#
_cell.length_a   1.000
_cell.length_b   1.000
_cell.length_c   1.000
_cell.angle_alpha   90.00
_cell.angle_beta   90.00
_cell.angle_gamma   90.00
#
_symmetry.space_group_name_H-M   'P 1'
#
loop_
_entity.id
_entity.type
_entity.pdbx_description
1 polymer ?
#
loop_
_entity_poly.entity_id
_entity_poly.type
_entity_poly.pdbx_seq_one_letter_code
_entity_poly.pdbx_strand_id
1 'polypeptide(L)'
;MAAPAVAMPLRALVLTAGLYAVAALAQEVPPPAYQLAAQRAGIPSTVLYAVALQESGIRRNGRLVPWPWSLNVAGQSRRFATRADACAGLQQAMRATPHTRIDAGLGQINLGYHKHRFTGACDLLDPYRNLAVAAEILKEQHTPGEDWLLAIGRYHRPAGGEPAARYRRSVSRHLARVQGTRPAAAVLAARQETSP
;
A
#
# COMPACT_ATOMS: atom_id res chain seq x y z
N MET A 1 -6.50 85.31 -1.21
CA MET A 1 -7.40 84.30 -0.60
C MET A 1 -7.87 83.37 -1.72
N ALA A 2 -7.80 82.06 -1.46
CA ALA A 2 -8.28 80.89 -2.22
C ALA A 2 -7.67 80.58 -3.61
N ALA A 3 -6.90 79.49 -3.66
CA ALA A 3 -6.50 78.75 -4.85
C ALA A 3 -7.46 77.56 -5.10
N PRO A 4 -7.65 77.09 -6.35
CA PRO A 4 -8.40 75.87 -6.61
C PRO A 4 -7.47 74.64 -6.58
N ALA A 5 -7.96 73.56 -5.97
CA ALA A 5 -7.27 72.28 -5.84
C ALA A 5 -7.42 71.46 -7.13
N VAL A 6 -6.30 70.92 -7.64
CA VAL A 6 -6.26 69.91 -8.70
C VAL A 6 -6.24 68.54 -8.04
N ALA A 7 -7.24 67.70 -8.33
CA ALA A 7 -7.28 66.32 -7.85
C ALA A 7 -6.36 65.43 -8.70
N MET A 8 -5.42 64.73 -8.06
CA MET A 8 -4.66 63.63 -8.67
C MET A 8 -5.36 62.28 -8.37
N PRO A 9 -5.41 61.33 -9.31
CA PRO A 9 -5.90 60.00 -9.03
C PRO A 9 -4.80 59.16 -8.36
N LEU A 10 -5.10 58.58 -7.20
CA LEU A 10 -4.26 57.56 -6.58
C LEU A 10 -4.32 56.28 -7.43
N ARG A 11 -3.20 55.89 -8.05
CA ARG A 11 -3.03 54.53 -8.59
C ARG A 11 -2.81 53.57 -7.42
N ALA A 12 -3.84 52.78 -7.10
CA ALA A 12 -3.72 51.69 -6.15
C ALA A 12 -2.84 50.58 -6.74
N LEU A 13 -1.64 50.40 -6.18
CA LEU A 13 -0.77 49.28 -6.48
C LEU A 13 -1.22 48.08 -5.63
N VAL A 14 -1.94 47.13 -6.22
CA VAL A 14 -2.33 45.89 -5.53
C VAL A 14 -1.16 44.91 -5.59
N LEU A 15 -0.45 44.75 -4.47
CA LEU A 15 0.53 43.69 -4.26
C LEU A 15 -0.20 42.36 -4.00
N THR A 16 -0.34 41.52 -5.02
CA THR A 16 -0.78 40.14 -4.85
C THR A 16 0.39 39.28 -4.35
N ALA A 17 0.51 39.13 -3.03
CA ALA A 17 1.35 38.10 -2.43
C ALA A 17 0.65 36.74 -2.59
N GLY A 18 1.06 35.96 -3.61
CA GLY A 18 0.58 34.60 -3.80
C GLY A 18 1.09 33.67 -2.71
N LEU A 19 0.20 33.18 -1.85
CA LEU A 19 0.48 32.08 -0.92
C LEU A 19 0.70 30.79 -1.71
N TYR A 20 1.95 30.42 -1.95
CA TYR A 20 2.31 29.06 -2.34
C TYR A 20 2.15 28.13 -1.13
N ALA A 21 0.94 27.61 -0.91
CA ALA A 21 0.72 26.53 0.04
C ALA A 21 1.32 25.24 -0.53
N VAL A 22 2.60 24.98 -0.22
CA VAL A 22 3.21 23.68 -0.47
C VAL A 22 2.59 22.70 0.54
N ALA A 23 1.59 21.95 0.11
CA ALA A 23 1.11 20.81 0.88
C ALA A 23 2.26 19.77 0.98
N ALA A 24 3.02 19.82 2.07
CA ALA A 24 3.95 18.77 2.43
C ALA A 24 3.14 17.51 2.76
N LEU A 25 3.17 16.51 1.89
CA LEU A 25 2.61 15.21 2.21
C LEU A 25 3.54 14.57 3.25
N ALA A 26 3.08 14.49 4.50
CA ALA A 26 3.82 13.82 5.55
C ALA A 26 3.99 12.34 5.20
N GLN A 27 5.23 11.83 5.31
CA GLN A 27 5.51 10.42 5.16
C GLN A 27 4.74 9.63 6.22
N GLU A 28 4.12 8.52 5.84
CA GLU A 28 3.43 7.64 6.79
C GLU A 28 4.45 6.64 7.34
N VAL A 29 4.78 6.77 8.62
CA VAL A 29 5.63 5.79 9.30
C VAL A 29 4.86 4.46 9.42
N PRO A 30 5.35 3.34 8.84
CA PRO A 30 4.70 2.04 8.98
C PRO A 30 4.51 1.66 10.47
N PRO A 31 3.39 1.02 10.86
CA PRO A 31 3.18 0.63 12.25
C PRO A 31 4.29 -0.31 12.79
N PRO A 32 4.55 -0.35 14.11
CA PRO A 32 5.69 -1.09 14.68
C PRO A 32 5.77 -2.57 14.29
N ALA A 33 4.63 -3.26 14.14
CA ALA A 33 4.60 -4.67 13.72
C ALA A 33 5.23 -4.89 12.33
N TYR A 34 5.03 -3.95 11.40
CA TYR A 34 5.63 -3.98 10.07
C TYR A 34 7.13 -3.71 10.14
N GLN A 35 7.54 -2.75 10.95
CA GLN A 35 8.95 -2.43 11.14
C GLN A 35 9.70 -3.64 11.72
N LEU A 36 9.14 -4.29 12.74
CA LEU A 36 9.72 -5.46 13.37
C LEU A 36 9.88 -6.63 12.39
N ALA A 37 8.80 -6.98 11.65
CA ALA A 37 8.85 -8.07 10.69
C ALA A 37 9.83 -7.77 9.54
N ALA A 38 9.78 -6.55 9.01
CA ALA A 38 10.66 -6.12 7.92
C ALA A 38 12.14 -6.11 8.34
N GLN A 39 12.45 -5.61 9.55
CA GLN A 39 13.80 -5.63 10.10
C GLN A 39 14.34 -7.05 10.22
N ARG A 40 13.55 -7.99 10.76
CA ARG A 40 13.94 -9.39 10.92
C ARG A 40 14.22 -10.08 9.58
N ALA A 41 13.46 -9.76 8.54
CA ALA A 41 13.67 -10.31 7.20
C ALA A 41 14.72 -9.55 6.37
N GLY A 42 15.24 -8.42 6.87
CA GLY A 42 16.18 -7.57 6.12
C GLY A 42 15.56 -6.92 4.89
N ILE A 43 14.31 -6.45 5.00
CA ILE A 43 13.58 -5.73 3.94
C ILE A 43 13.13 -4.33 4.42
N PRO A 44 12.82 -3.38 3.52
CA PRO A 44 12.28 -2.09 3.93
C PRO A 44 10.86 -2.20 4.47
N SER A 45 10.60 -1.59 5.63
CA SER A 45 9.27 -1.61 6.26
C SER A 45 8.19 -0.93 5.42
N THR A 46 8.55 0.10 4.63
CA THR A 46 7.64 0.79 3.71
C THR A 46 7.18 -0.12 2.58
N VAL A 47 8.05 -1.03 2.11
CA VAL A 47 7.72 -2.02 1.06
C VAL A 47 6.73 -3.03 1.61
N LEU A 48 7.00 -3.62 2.77
CA LEU A 48 6.08 -4.57 3.42
C LEU A 48 4.71 -3.93 3.71
N TYR A 49 4.70 -2.69 4.19
CA TYR A 49 3.46 -1.98 4.49
C TYR A 49 2.66 -1.65 3.22
N ALA A 50 3.32 -1.24 2.13
CA ALA A 50 2.68 -1.00 0.84
C ALA A 50 2.06 -2.28 0.24
N VAL A 51 2.73 -3.42 0.38
CA VAL A 51 2.19 -4.74 0.00
C VAL A 51 0.94 -5.05 0.82
N ALA A 52 1.01 -4.94 2.16
CA ALA A 52 -0.15 -5.24 3.00
C ALA A 52 -1.35 -4.31 2.73
N LEU A 53 -1.12 -3.05 2.36
CA LEU A 53 -2.17 -2.12 1.92
C LEU A 53 -2.86 -2.60 0.64
N GLN A 54 -2.09 -3.13 -0.31
CA GLN A 54 -2.62 -3.69 -1.54
C GLN A 54 -3.39 -5.00 -1.30
N GLU A 55 -2.86 -5.86 -0.43
CA GLU A 55 -3.38 -7.21 -0.19
C GLU A 55 -4.66 -7.21 0.68
N SER A 56 -4.67 -6.44 1.76
CA SER A 56 -5.74 -6.50 2.77
C SER A 56 -6.33 -5.14 3.13
N GLY A 57 -6.04 -4.10 2.35
CA GLY A 57 -6.49 -2.74 2.61
C GLY A 57 -8.02 -2.60 2.72
N ILE A 58 -8.48 -1.88 3.74
CA ILE A 58 -9.86 -1.41 3.89
C ILE A 58 -9.90 0.05 4.30
N ARG A 59 -10.99 0.76 3.99
CA ARG A 59 -11.21 2.12 4.51
C ARG A 59 -11.83 2.04 5.91
N ARG A 60 -11.15 2.62 6.90
CA ARG A 60 -11.63 2.81 8.28
C ARG A 60 -11.30 4.22 8.74
N ASN A 61 -12.30 4.92 9.27
CA ASN A 61 -12.16 6.29 9.79
C ASN A 61 -11.46 7.23 8.79
N GLY A 62 -11.89 7.19 7.52
CA GLY A 62 -11.31 7.99 6.43
C GLY A 62 -9.97 7.49 5.87
N ARG A 63 -9.27 6.60 6.58
CA ARG A 63 -7.93 6.10 6.20
C ARG A 63 -7.99 4.70 5.59
N LEU A 64 -7.15 4.44 4.58
CA LEU A 64 -6.91 3.08 4.08
C LEU A 64 -5.83 2.41 4.94
N VAL A 65 -6.19 1.30 5.59
CA VAL A 65 -5.32 0.50 6.47
C VAL A 65 -5.41 -0.98 6.12
N PRO A 66 -4.32 -1.76 6.25
CA PRO A 66 -4.39 -3.22 6.13
C PRO A 66 -5.28 -3.83 7.21
N TRP A 67 -6.02 -4.89 6.89
CA TRP A 67 -6.94 -5.54 7.82
C TRP A 67 -6.53 -6.99 8.09
N PRO A 68 -6.23 -7.39 9.34
CA PRO A 68 -5.64 -8.70 9.62
C PRO A 68 -6.63 -9.87 9.53
N TRP A 69 -7.93 -9.60 9.66
CA TRP A 69 -8.96 -10.65 9.64
C TRP A 69 -9.64 -10.68 8.29
N SER A 70 -8.80 -10.97 7.29
CA SER A 70 -9.05 -10.85 5.87
C SER A 70 -8.84 -12.19 5.21
N LEU A 71 -9.84 -12.69 4.50
CA LEU A 71 -9.73 -13.90 3.68
C LEU A 71 -10.01 -13.58 2.22
N ASN A 72 -9.31 -14.27 1.32
CA ASN A 72 -9.73 -14.45 -0.06
C ASN A 72 -10.07 -15.93 -0.25
N VAL A 73 -11.29 -16.24 -0.66
CA VAL A 73 -11.74 -17.61 -0.92
C VAL A 73 -12.15 -17.70 -2.38
N ALA A 74 -11.33 -18.36 -3.19
CA ALA A 74 -11.56 -18.57 -4.62
C ALA A 74 -11.81 -17.28 -5.42
N GLY A 75 -11.20 -16.17 -5.03
CA GLY A 75 -11.37 -14.84 -5.63
C GLY A 75 -12.35 -13.93 -4.87
N GLN A 76 -13.07 -14.46 -3.88
CA GLN A 76 -14.03 -13.71 -3.09
C GLN A 76 -13.40 -13.18 -1.80
N SER A 77 -13.33 -11.85 -1.68
CA SER A 77 -12.85 -11.20 -0.46
C SER A 77 -13.89 -11.28 0.66
N ARG A 78 -13.46 -11.66 1.86
CA ARG A 78 -14.26 -11.70 3.09
C ARG A 78 -13.49 -10.99 4.21
N ARG A 79 -14.16 -10.11 4.95
CA ARG A 79 -13.56 -9.32 6.02
C ARG A 79 -14.36 -9.53 7.30
N PHE A 80 -13.67 -9.80 8.40
CA PHE A 80 -14.29 -10.14 9.67
C PHE A 80 -13.93 -9.11 10.74
N ALA A 81 -14.78 -8.96 11.75
CA ALA A 81 -14.55 -8.01 12.84
C ALA A 81 -13.54 -8.52 13.87
N THR A 82 -13.38 -9.84 14.00
CA THR A 82 -12.50 -10.45 14.99
C THR A 82 -11.67 -11.59 14.40
N ARG A 83 -10.59 -11.96 15.11
CA ARG A 83 -9.78 -13.13 14.77
C ARG A 83 -10.58 -14.43 14.83
N ALA A 84 -11.46 -14.56 15.82
CA ALA A 84 -12.26 -15.74 16.04
C ALA A 84 -13.22 -15.99 14.87
N ASP A 85 -13.94 -14.95 14.43
CA ASP A 85 -14.86 -15.04 13.29
C ASP A 85 -14.12 -15.37 11.99
N ALA A 86 -12.96 -14.75 11.76
CA ALA A 86 -12.14 -15.08 10.60
C ALA A 86 -11.62 -16.51 10.65
N CYS A 87 -11.25 -17.03 11.82
CA CYS A 87 -10.79 -18.41 11.96
C CYS A 87 -11.93 -19.40 11.69
N ALA A 88 -13.13 -19.13 12.22
CA ALA A 88 -14.32 -19.94 11.92
C ALA A 88 -14.65 -19.93 10.41
N GLY A 89 -14.64 -18.75 9.79
CA GLY A 89 -14.84 -18.60 8.35
C GLY A 89 -13.76 -19.30 7.50
N LEU A 90 -12.50 -19.27 7.96
CA LEU A 90 -11.39 -19.94 7.31
C LEU A 90 -11.54 -21.47 7.38
N GLN A 91 -11.85 -22.00 8.56
CA GLN A 91 -12.11 -23.43 8.76
C GLN A 91 -13.28 -23.91 7.89
N GLN A 92 -14.34 -23.10 7.76
CA GLN A 92 -15.45 -23.41 6.85
C GLN A 92 -15.01 -23.42 5.38
N ALA A 93 -14.25 -22.42 4.94
CA ALA A 93 -13.76 -22.34 3.57
C ALA A 93 -12.87 -23.54 3.20
N MET A 94 -11.99 -23.97 4.11
CA MET A 94 -11.09 -25.11 3.90
C MET A 94 -11.83 -26.43 3.68
N ARG A 95 -13.05 -26.60 4.19
CA ARG A 95 -13.86 -27.81 3.95
C ARG A 95 -14.43 -27.89 2.54
N ALA A 96 -14.58 -26.77 1.85
CA ALA A 96 -15.31 -26.68 0.58
C ALA A 96 -14.47 -26.13 -0.58
N THR A 97 -13.23 -25.69 -0.34
CA THR A 97 -12.39 -25.03 -1.33
C THR A 97 -10.95 -25.53 -1.23
N PRO A 98 -10.29 -25.87 -2.35
CA PRO A 98 -8.87 -26.24 -2.34
C PRO A 98 -8.02 -25.16 -1.66
N HIS A 99 -7.10 -25.56 -0.77
CA HIS A 99 -6.28 -24.62 0.01
C HIS A 99 -5.44 -23.68 -0.87
N THR A 100 -5.08 -24.10 -2.08
CA THR A 100 -4.37 -23.27 -3.07
C THR A 100 -5.20 -22.11 -3.60
N ARG A 101 -6.51 -22.08 -3.30
CA ARG A 101 -7.44 -20.99 -3.64
C ARG A 101 -7.88 -20.20 -2.42
N ILE A 102 -7.16 -20.30 -1.30
CA ILE A 102 -7.49 -19.60 -0.07
C ILE A 102 -6.27 -18.80 0.39
N ASP A 103 -6.45 -17.50 0.57
CA ASP A 103 -5.43 -16.60 1.10
C ASP A 103 -5.90 -15.96 2.41
N ALA A 104 -4.99 -15.75 3.35
CA ALA A 104 -5.33 -15.26 4.69
C ALA A 104 -4.40 -14.13 5.19
N GLY A 105 -5.01 -13.21 5.94
CA GLY A 105 -4.34 -12.21 6.76
C GLY A 105 -3.79 -11.00 5.99
N LEU A 106 -2.90 -10.26 6.65
CA LEU A 106 -2.42 -8.94 6.19
C LEU A 106 -1.73 -8.97 4.82
N GLY A 107 -0.89 -9.98 4.59
CA GLY A 107 -0.18 -10.21 3.34
C GLY A 107 -0.88 -11.17 2.37
N GLN A 108 -2.12 -11.60 2.69
CA GLN A 108 -2.87 -12.60 1.91
C GLN A 108 -2.02 -13.83 1.56
N ILE A 109 -1.52 -14.51 2.60
CA ILE A 109 -0.67 -15.69 2.44
C ILE A 109 -1.53 -16.88 1.99
N ASN A 110 -1.15 -17.49 0.87
CA ASN A 110 -1.86 -18.64 0.33
C ASN A 110 -1.65 -19.90 1.18
N LEU A 111 -2.76 -20.53 1.59
CA LEU A 111 -2.74 -21.70 2.48
C LEU A 111 -2.10 -22.93 1.81
N GLY A 112 -2.32 -23.11 0.51
CA GLY A 112 -1.82 -24.28 -0.21
C GLY A 112 -0.32 -24.18 -0.50
N TYR A 113 0.12 -23.05 -1.05
CA TYR A 113 1.52 -22.86 -1.48
C TYR A 113 2.49 -22.68 -0.31
N HIS A 114 2.04 -22.08 0.80
CA HIS A 114 2.90 -21.75 1.95
C HIS A 114 2.64 -22.60 3.20
N LYS A 115 2.01 -23.78 3.04
CA LYS A 115 1.64 -24.66 4.18
C LYS A 115 2.75 -24.99 5.16
N HIS A 116 4.02 -24.94 4.72
CA HIS A 116 5.19 -25.26 5.53
C HIS A 116 5.62 -24.11 6.47
N ARG A 117 5.00 -22.93 6.35
CA ARG A 117 5.37 -21.72 7.11
C ARG A 117 4.54 -21.49 8.37
N PHE A 118 3.55 -22.33 8.62
CA PHE A 118 2.65 -22.21 9.77
C PHE A 118 2.19 -23.60 10.23
N THR A 119 1.84 -23.72 11.50
CA THR A 119 1.36 -25.00 12.07
C THR A 119 -0.13 -25.17 11.83
N GLY A 120 -0.92 -24.12 12.05
CA GLY A 120 -2.35 -24.10 11.77
C GLY A 120 -2.75 -22.92 10.89
N ALA A 121 -3.73 -23.10 10.00
CA ALA A 121 -4.15 -22.04 9.07
C ALA A 121 -4.60 -20.75 9.79
N CYS A 122 -5.20 -20.84 10.98
CA CYS A 122 -5.60 -19.67 11.76
C CYS A 122 -4.42 -18.91 12.39
N ASP A 123 -3.18 -19.41 12.31
CA ASP A 123 -1.98 -18.66 12.66
C ASP A 123 -1.76 -17.49 11.71
N LEU A 124 -2.19 -17.60 10.45
CA LEU A 124 -2.12 -16.53 9.48
C LEU A 124 -3.08 -15.36 9.79
N LEU A 125 -3.97 -15.50 10.77
CA LEU A 125 -4.85 -14.44 11.24
C LEU A 125 -4.27 -13.70 12.47
N ASP A 126 -3.11 -14.15 12.97
CA ASP A 126 -2.29 -13.37 13.89
C ASP A 126 -1.46 -12.34 13.08
N PRO A 127 -1.57 -11.03 13.37
CA PRO A 127 -0.88 -9.99 12.62
C PRO A 127 0.65 -10.17 12.57
N TYR A 128 1.28 -10.56 13.68
CA TYR A 128 2.73 -10.66 13.77
C TYR A 128 3.25 -11.87 13.00
N ARG A 129 2.60 -13.03 13.16
CA ARG A 129 2.93 -14.25 12.39
C ARG A 129 2.74 -14.04 10.89
N ASN A 130 1.62 -13.43 10.50
CA ASN A 130 1.34 -13.18 9.09
C ASN A 130 2.39 -12.25 8.45
N LEU A 131 2.75 -11.16 9.13
CA LEU A 131 3.76 -10.22 8.64
C LEU A 131 5.15 -10.83 8.58
N ALA A 132 5.52 -11.68 9.53
CA ALA A 132 6.79 -12.40 9.48
C ALA A 132 6.86 -13.28 8.22
N VAL A 133 5.83 -14.10 7.98
CA VAL A 133 5.74 -14.95 6.78
C VAL A 133 5.73 -14.13 5.49
N ALA A 134 4.96 -13.04 5.44
CA ALA A 134 4.92 -12.16 4.27
C ALA A 134 6.29 -11.54 3.97
N ALA A 135 7.00 -11.08 5.01
CA ALA A 135 8.31 -10.47 4.87
C ALA A 135 9.36 -11.48 4.37
N GLU A 136 9.34 -12.71 4.86
CA GLU A 136 10.21 -13.79 4.38
C GLU A 136 9.95 -14.12 2.91
N ILE A 137 8.68 -14.32 2.53
CA ILE A 137 8.32 -14.61 1.14
C ILE A 137 8.77 -13.47 0.23
N LEU A 138 8.54 -12.21 0.64
CA LEU A 138 8.97 -11.05 -0.14
C LEU A 138 10.49 -10.94 -0.25
N LYS A 139 11.22 -11.29 0.82
CA LYS A 139 12.69 -11.37 0.79
C LYS A 139 13.18 -12.45 -0.18
N GLU A 140 12.55 -13.62 -0.21
CA GLU A 140 12.89 -14.71 -1.13
C GLU A 140 12.65 -14.34 -2.59
N GLN A 141 11.70 -13.43 -2.85
CA GLN A 141 11.49 -12.90 -4.18
C GLN A 141 12.50 -11.81 -4.56
N HIS A 142 13.36 -11.35 -3.65
CA HIS A 142 14.30 -10.26 -3.86
C HIS A 142 15.71 -10.72 -4.24
N THR A 143 16.20 -10.24 -5.37
CA THR A 143 17.59 -10.36 -5.82
C THR A 143 18.42 -9.18 -5.31
N PRO A 144 19.58 -9.38 -4.68
CA PRO A 144 20.44 -8.27 -4.23
C PRO A 144 20.72 -7.24 -5.34
N GLY A 145 20.57 -5.96 -5.02
CA GLY A 145 20.78 -4.85 -5.96
C GLY A 145 19.61 -4.53 -6.88
N GLU A 146 18.55 -5.33 -6.91
CA GLU A 146 17.37 -5.05 -7.74
C GLU A 146 16.37 -4.08 -7.05
N ASP A 147 15.54 -3.44 -7.87
CA ASP A 147 14.38 -2.67 -7.40
C ASP A 147 13.34 -3.58 -6.73
N TRP A 148 12.94 -3.21 -5.52
CA TRP A 148 11.89 -3.88 -4.74
C TRP A 148 10.57 -4.04 -5.49
N LEU A 149 10.23 -3.15 -6.43
CA LEU A 149 9.03 -3.33 -7.26
C LEU A 149 9.11 -4.63 -8.09
N LEU A 150 10.28 -5.09 -8.52
CA LEU A 150 10.41 -6.38 -9.20
C LEU A 150 10.06 -7.55 -8.28
N ALA A 151 10.60 -7.55 -7.06
CA ALA A 151 10.30 -8.54 -6.04
C ALA A 151 8.81 -8.55 -5.66
N ILE A 152 8.20 -7.37 -5.51
CA ILE A 152 6.75 -7.20 -5.28
C ILE A 152 5.92 -7.86 -6.39
N GLY A 153 6.33 -7.69 -7.65
CA GLY A 153 5.64 -8.34 -8.77
C GLY A 153 5.67 -9.87 -8.66
N ARG A 154 6.82 -10.43 -8.31
CA ARG A 154 6.99 -11.87 -8.11
C ARG A 154 6.28 -12.41 -6.87
N TYR A 155 6.22 -11.63 -5.80
CA TYR A 155 5.46 -11.96 -4.58
C TYR A 155 4.01 -12.31 -4.91
N HIS A 156 3.35 -11.48 -5.74
CA HIS A 156 1.97 -11.71 -6.13
C HIS A 156 1.83 -12.74 -7.26
N ARG A 157 2.74 -12.72 -8.23
CA ARG A 157 2.71 -13.61 -9.39
C ARG A 157 4.12 -14.01 -9.80
N PRO A 158 4.65 -15.14 -9.29
CA PRO A 158 6.02 -15.59 -9.59
C PRO A 158 6.29 -15.77 -11.09
N ALA A 159 5.27 -16.18 -11.86
CA ALA A 159 5.35 -16.32 -13.30
C ALA A 159 5.49 -14.97 -14.07
N GLY A 160 5.41 -13.83 -13.39
CA GLY A 160 5.54 -12.52 -13.99
C GLY A 160 4.38 -12.14 -14.93
N GLY A 161 4.72 -11.44 -16.01
CA GLY A 161 3.77 -10.97 -17.03
C GLY A 161 2.92 -9.78 -16.60
N GLU A 162 1.89 -9.49 -17.41
CA GLU A 162 1.02 -8.33 -17.19
C GLU A 162 0.29 -8.34 -15.82
N PRO A 163 -0.13 -9.48 -15.24
CA PRO A 163 -0.67 -9.50 -13.88
C PRO A 163 0.32 -8.97 -12.83
N ALA A 164 1.59 -9.40 -12.89
CA ALA A 164 2.64 -8.88 -12.03
C ALA A 164 2.87 -7.38 -12.29
N ALA A 165 2.87 -6.94 -13.55
CA ALA A 165 3.01 -5.53 -13.90
C ALA A 165 1.88 -4.65 -13.33
N ARG A 166 0.62 -5.08 -13.44
CA ARG A 166 -0.53 -4.40 -12.82
C ARG A 166 -0.40 -4.32 -11.30
N TYR A 167 0.04 -5.40 -10.68
CA TYR A 167 0.24 -5.46 -9.24
C TYR A 167 1.33 -4.47 -8.80
N ARG A 168 2.48 -4.44 -9.48
CA ARG A 168 3.56 -3.46 -9.24
C ARG A 168 3.07 -2.02 -9.32
N ARG A 169 2.27 -1.68 -10.35
CA ARG A 169 1.69 -0.33 -10.50
C ARG A 169 0.75 0.03 -9.35
N SER A 170 0.09 -0.96 -8.75
CA SER A 170 -0.84 -0.73 -7.65
C SER A 170 -0.10 -0.55 -6.32
N VAL A 171 0.89 -1.40 -6.05
CA VAL A 171 1.77 -1.24 -4.89
C VAL A 171 2.62 0.02 -4.98
N SER A 172 3.08 0.45 -6.16
CA SER A 172 3.88 1.67 -6.29
C SER A 172 3.11 2.92 -5.87
N ARG A 173 1.79 2.98 -6.10
CA ARG A 173 0.92 4.06 -5.57
C ARG A 173 0.86 4.06 -4.05
N HIS A 174 0.78 2.87 -3.43
CA HIS A 174 0.84 2.75 -1.97
C HIS A 174 2.21 3.15 -1.44
N LEU A 175 3.29 2.71 -2.09
CA LEU A 175 4.65 3.04 -1.69
C LEU A 175 4.91 4.55 -1.77
N ALA A 176 4.48 5.20 -2.84
CA ALA A 176 4.60 6.65 -2.99
C ALA A 176 3.86 7.41 -1.87
N ARG A 177 2.65 6.96 -1.53
CA ARG A 177 1.88 7.51 -0.39
C ARG A 177 2.65 7.35 0.93
N VAL A 178 3.14 6.16 1.21
CA VAL A 178 3.86 5.83 2.45
C VAL A 178 5.15 6.64 2.57
N GLN A 179 5.87 6.81 1.47
CA GLN A 179 7.12 7.57 1.41
C GLN A 179 6.92 9.09 1.26
N GLY A 180 5.68 9.58 1.15
CA GLY A 180 5.40 11.00 0.91
C GLY A 180 5.92 11.52 -0.43
N THR A 181 6.20 10.65 -1.40
CA THR A 181 6.69 11.06 -2.72
C THR A 181 5.52 11.39 -3.64
N ARG A 182 5.59 12.53 -4.34
CA ARG A 182 4.64 12.82 -5.43
C ARG A 182 4.80 11.78 -6.53
N PRO A 183 3.72 11.34 -7.20
CA PRO A 183 3.85 10.69 -8.50
C PRO A 183 4.32 11.74 -9.52
N ALA A 184 5.63 12.01 -9.54
CA ALA A 184 6.25 13.00 -10.41
C ALA A 184 6.19 12.61 -11.90
N ALA A 185 5.96 11.33 -12.22
CA ALA A 185 5.96 10.83 -13.59
C ALA A 185 4.70 11.17 -14.41
N ALA A 186 3.58 11.54 -13.80
CA ALA A 186 2.32 11.74 -14.53
C ALA A 186 2.09 13.18 -15.02
N VAL A 187 2.74 14.18 -14.39
CA VAL A 187 2.46 15.60 -14.67
C VAL A 187 3.41 16.19 -15.73
N LEU A 188 4.59 15.61 -15.91
CA LEU A 188 5.55 16.07 -16.93
C LEU A 188 5.29 15.47 -18.33
N ALA A 189 4.80 14.23 -18.43
CA ALA A 189 4.49 13.61 -19.72
C ALA A 189 3.30 14.30 -20.42
N ALA A 190 2.26 14.71 -19.67
CA ALA A 190 1.08 15.35 -20.24
C ALA A 190 1.32 16.80 -20.73
N ARG A 191 2.42 17.44 -20.32
CA ARG A 191 2.78 18.81 -20.75
C ARG A 191 3.66 18.84 -22.01
N GLN A 192 4.23 17.71 -22.42
CA GLN A 192 5.06 17.64 -23.63
C GLN A 192 4.27 17.23 -24.88
N GLU A 193 3.05 16.68 -24.73
CA GLU A 193 2.20 16.24 -25.85
C GLU A 193 1.10 17.24 -26.25
N THR A 194 1.00 18.41 -25.60
CA THR A 194 -0.09 19.38 -25.84
C THR A 194 0.37 20.80 -26.21
N SER A 195 1.60 20.94 -26.73
CA SER A 195 1.98 22.15 -27.49
C SER A 195 1.93 21.85 -28.99
N PRO A 196 1.01 22.45 -29.75
CA PRO A 196 1.19 22.63 -31.19
C PRO A 196 2.26 23.68 -31.50
#